data_AF-A0A1V4VDW8-F1
#
_entry.id   AF-A0A1V4VDW8-F1
#
_cell.length_a   1.000
_cell.length_b   1.000
_cell.length_c   1.000
_cell.angle_alpha   90.00
_cell.angle_beta   90.00
_cell.angle_gamma   90.00
#
_symmetry.space_group_name_H-M   'P 1'
#
loop_
_entity.id
_entity.type
_entity.pdbx_description
1 polymer ?
#
loop_
_entity_poly.entity_id
_entity_poly.type
_entity_poly.pdbx_seq_one_letter_code
_entity_poly.pdbx_strand_id
1 'polypeptide(L)'
;MIINEQNDEWVAVRATDYSKAECDGRRTYTIKGREFSECSFCGTICPARDLFKEPDSGLPLKCDMCESDPPLEVPMCVQACQHEALTYEEKEVWVEAEEQVKPAEMELSLKSLIDKYGLEKLANTVARMAQKG
;
A
#
# COMPACT_ATOMS: atom_id res chain seq x y z
N MET A 1 -9.14 -1.80 -3.45
CA MET A 1 -9.77 -2.25 -4.71
C MET A 1 -10.04 -1.01 -5.55
N ILE A 2 -9.86 -1.10 -6.87
CA ILE A 2 -10.23 -0.05 -7.80
C ILE A 2 -11.55 -0.47 -8.43
N ILE A 3 -12.55 0.38 -8.23
CA ILE A 3 -13.93 0.14 -8.65
C ILE A 3 -14.34 1.32 -9.52
N ASN A 4 -14.70 1.03 -10.76
CA ASN A 4 -15.35 2.00 -11.65
C ASN A 4 -16.51 1.30 -12.35
N GLU A 5 -17.70 1.47 -11.82
CA GLU A 5 -18.93 0.83 -12.29
C GLU A 5 -19.30 1.25 -13.73
N GLN A 6 -18.94 2.46 -14.15
CA GLN A 6 -19.26 2.99 -15.48
C GLN A 6 -18.49 2.24 -16.58
N ASN A 7 -17.30 1.76 -16.25
CA ASN A 7 -16.41 1.04 -17.18
C ASN A 7 -16.36 -0.48 -16.89
N ASP A 8 -17.23 -0.98 -16.01
CA ASP A 8 -17.22 -2.36 -15.51
C ASP A 8 -15.82 -2.77 -14.98
N GLU A 9 -15.18 -1.90 -14.20
CA GLU A 9 -13.85 -2.11 -13.65
C GLU A 9 -13.93 -2.60 -12.20
N TRP A 10 -13.47 -3.83 -11.95
CA TRP A 10 -13.46 -4.47 -10.63
C TRP A 10 -12.09 -5.09 -10.36
N VAL A 11 -11.10 -4.25 -10.02
CA VAL A 11 -9.70 -4.68 -9.92
C VAL A 11 -9.24 -4.68 -8.47
N ALA A 12 -9.01 -5.86 -7.92
CA ALA A 12 -8.42 -6.01 -6.59
C ALA A 12 -6.92 -5.70 -6.62
N VAL A 13 -6.56 -4.52 -6.13
CA VAL A 13 -5.17 -4.06 -6.00
C VAL A 13 -4.78 -4.03 -4.53
N ARG A 14 -3.65 -4.65 -4.20
CA ARG A 14 -3.05 -4.63 -2.85
C ARG A 14 -2.10 -3.43 -2.73
N ALA A 15 -2.06 -2.84 -1.54
CA ALA A 15 -1.08 -1.83 -1.21
C ALA A 15 0.33 -2.43 -1.13
N THR A 16 1.30 -1.82 -1.79
CA THR A 16 2.70 -2.28 -1.84
C THR A 16 3.64 -1.26 -1.21
N ASP A 17 4.67 -0.82 -1.91
CA ASP A 17 5.70 0.05 -1.38
C ASP A 17 5.31 1.52 -1.49
N TYR A 18 5.90 2.32 -0.60
CA TYR A 18 5.78 3.76 -0.60
C TYR A 18 6.73 4.39 -1.62
N SER A 19 6.20 5.30 -2.42
CA SER A 19 7.00 6.18 -3.27
C SER A 19 6.85 7.62 -2.80
N LYS A 20 7.98 8.31 -2.67
CA LYS A 20 8.01 9.75 -2.37
C LYS A 20 7.49 10.60 -3.52
N ALA A 21 7.65 10.13 -4.76
CA ALA A 21 7.37 10.89 -5.97
C ALA A 21 6.44 10.12 -6.92
N GLU A 22 5.78 10.86 -7.80
CA GLU A 22 5.01 10.29 -8.90
C GLU A 22 5.93 9.81 -10.03
N CYS A 23 5.38 9.02 -10.95
CA CYS A 23 6.07 8.69 -12.19
C CYS A 23 6.09 9.90 -13.13
N ASP A 24 7.12 10.01 -13.97
CA ASP A 24 7.20 11.04 -15.02
C ASP A 24 6.04 10.93 -16.03
N GLY A 25 5.46 9.74 -16.17
CA GLY A 25 4.30 9.47 -17.00
C GLY A 25 3.40 8.42 -16.36
N ARG A 26 2.13 8.75 -16.22
CA ARG A 26 1.11 7.83 -15.72
C ARG A 26 0.56 6.99 -16.87
N ARG A 27 0.13 5.77 -16.56
CA ARG A 27 -0.26 4.77 -17.57
C ARG A 27 -1.75 4.48 -17.50
N THR A 28 -2.37 4.41 -18.66
CA THR A 28 -3.68 3.82 -18.91
C THR A 28 -3.51 2.55 -19.73
N TYR A 29 -4.43 1.61 -19.59
CA TYR A 29 -4.37 0.33 -20.29
C TYR A 29 -5.68 0.04 -20.99
N THR A 30 -5.58 -0.51 -22.20
CA THR A 30 -6.72 -1.11 -22.91
C THR A 30 -6.46 -2.60 -23.03
N ILE A 31 -7.22 -3.42 -22.31
CA ILE A 31 -7.05 -4.88 -22.29
C ILE A 31 -8.32 -5.52 -22.82
N LYS A 32 -8.20 -6.34 -23.87
CA LYS A 32 -9.34 -6.99 -24.53
C LYS A 32 -10.47 -6.00 -24.93
N GLY A 33 -10.09 -4.80 -25.36
CA GLY A 33 -11.02 -3.75 -25.78
C GLY A 33 -11.69 -2.96 -24.64
N ARG A 34 -11.37 -3.24 -23.37
CA ARG A 34 -11.81 -2.45 -22.21
C ARG A 34 -10.73 -1.46 -21.80
N GLU A 35 -11.11 -0.20 -21.65
CA GLU A 35 -10.24 0.85 -21.10
C GLU A 35 -10.31 0.86 -19.58
N PHE A 36 -9.14 0.88 -18.93
CA PHE A 36 -9.00 0.92 -17.49
C PHE A 36 -8.57 2.31 -17.02
N SER A 37 -8.94 2.67 -15.80
CA SER A 37 -8.59 3.94 -15.20
C SER A 37 -7.06 4.13 -15.12
N GLU A 38 -6.61 5.39 -15.12
CA GLU A 38 -5.19 5.71 -14.92
C GLU A 38 -4.67 5.07 -13.63
N CYS A 39 -3.51 4.41 -13.70
CA CYS A 39 -2.88 3.74 -12.55
C CYS A 39 -3.71 2.63 -11.87
N SER A 40 -4.75 2.11 -12.54
CA SER A 40 -5.67 1.04 -12.09
C SER A 40 -5.05 -0.28 -11.64
N PHE A 41 -3.80 -0.54 -12.01
CA PHE A 41 -3.07 -1.76 -11.62
C PHE A 41 -1.89 -1.49 -10.68
N CYS A 42 -1.72 -0.23 -10.25
CA CYS A 42 -0.59 0.16 -9.43
C CYS A 42 -0.93 0.02 -7.94
N GLY A 43 -0.17 -0.81 -7.21
CA GLY A 43 -0.26 -0.99 -5.75
C GLY A 43 0.51 0.04 -4.92
N THR A 44 1.34 0.88 -5.56
CA THR A 44 2.24 1.81 -4.87
C THR A 44 1.46 2.84 -4.05
N ILE A 45 1.97 3.16 -2.87
CA ILE A 45 1.47 4.27 -2.05
C ILE A 45 2.06 5.55 -2.63
N CYS A 46 1.33 6.18 -3.55
CA CYS A 46 1.82 7.23 -4.44
C CYS A 46 1.21 8.59 -4.10
N PRO A 47 1.96 9.71 -4.15
CA PRO A 47 1.41 11.05 -3.93
C PRO A 47 0.30 11.44 -4.92
N ALA A 48 0.27 10.85 -6.12
CA ALA A 48 -0.69 11.14 -7.20
C ALA A 48 -2.17 10.90 -6.89
N ARG A 49 -2.48 10.08 -5.88
CA ARG A 49 -3.84 9.63 -5.55
C ARG A 49 -3.99 9.28 -4.08
N ASP A 50 -5.23 9.18 -3.60
CA ASP A 50 -5.51 8.92 -2.18
C ASP A 50 -5.57 7.43 -1.81
N LEU A 51 -5.56 6.52 -2.79
CA LEU A 51 -5.55 5.09 -2.53
C LEU A 51 -4.31 4.68 -1.71
N PHE A 52 -4.52 3.79 -0.73
CA PHE A 52 -3.53 3.25 0.20
C PHE A 52 -2.95 4.27 1.18
N LYS A 53 -3.73 5.29 1.51
CA LYS A 53 -3.41 6.25 2.57
C LYS A 53 -4.56 6.33 3.55
N GLU A 54 -4.23 6.57 4.81
CA GLU A 54 -5.23 6.95 5.80
C GLU A 54 -5.89 8.28 5.39
N PRO A 55 -7.22 8.38 5.34
CA PRO A 55 -7.91 9.54 4.77
C PRO A 55 -7.66 10.82 5.59
N ASP A 56 -7.48 10.71 6.90
CA ASP A 56 -7.30 11.86 7.77
C ASP A 56 -5.85 12.33 7.85
N SER A 57 -4.92 11.38 8.01
CA SER A 57 -3.50 11.67 8.26
C SER A 57 -2.65 11.68 6.99
N GLY A 58 -3.10 10.98 5.94
CA GLY A 58 -2.33 10.71 4.74
C GLY A 58 -1.17 9.71 4.96
N LEU A 59 -1.16 8.98 6.07
CA LEU A 59 -0.13 7.98 6.37
C LEU A 59 -0.23 6.78 5.42
N PRO A 60 0.92 6.18 5.05
CA PRO A 60 0.96 5.07 4.11
C PRO A 60 0.35 3.79 4.73
N LEU A 61 -0.59 3.17 4.02
CA LEU A 61 -1.15 1.86 4.36
C LEU A 61 -0.49 0.78 3.50
N LYS A 62 0.07 -0.26 4.12
CA LYS A 62 0.73 -1.37 3.43
C LYS A 62 0.07 -2.69 3.82
N CYS A 63 -0.11 -3.59 2.85
CA CYS A 63 -0.58 -4.94 3.12
C CYS A 63 0.58 -5.80 3.65
N ASP A 64 0.38 -6.41 4.80
CA ASP A 64 1.29 -7.33 5.51
C ASP A 64 0.80 -8.79 5.43
N MET A 65 -0.24 -9.06 4.63
CA MET A 65 -0.95 -10.35 4.59
C MET A 65 -1.67 -10.75 5.88
N CYS A 66 -2.11 -9.77 6.69
CA CYS A 66 -2.78 -10.00 7.97
C CYS A 66 -1.91 -10.80 8.95
N GLU A 67 -0.63 -10.44 9.02
CA GLU A 67 0.31 -11.03 9.97
C GLU A 67 -0.22 -10.88 11.40
N SER A 68 -0.35 -12.00 12.10
CA SER A 68 -1.02 -12.06 13.41
C SER A 68 -0.48 -13.20 14.26
N ASP A 69 -0.69 -13.09 15.57
CA ASP A 69 -0.35 -14.11 16.56
C ASP A 69 -1.60 -14.43 17.40
N PRO A 70 -2.19 -15.64 17.28
CA PRO A 70 -1.75 -16.75 16.43
C PRO A 70 -1.95 -16.48 14.92
N PRO A 71 -1.16 -17.12 14.04
CA PRO A 71 -1.27 -16.94 12.59
C PRO A 71 -2.64 -17.34 12.04
N LEU A 72 -3.14 -16.56 11.07
CA LEU A 72 -4.31 -16.92 10.27
C LEU A 72 -3.93 -17.92 9.17
N GLU A 73 -4.82 -18.85 8.85
CA GLU A 73 -4.62 -19.78 7.72
C GLU A 73 -4.57 -19.06 6.36
N VAL A 74 -5.42 -18.04 6.20
CA VAL A 74 -5.44 -17.17 5.01
C VAL A 74 -5.78 -15.73 5.41
N PRO A 75 -5.36 -14.72 4.63
CA PRO A 75 -5.68 -13.32 4.91
C PRO A 75 -7.19 -13.05 4.98
N MET A 76 -7.61 -12.11 5.82
CA MET A 76 -9.03 -11.82 6.03
C MET A 76 -9.78 -11.41 4.75
N CYS A 77 -9.11 -10.73 3.81
CA CYS A 77 -9.71 -10.37 2.53
C CYS A 77 -10.05 -11.59 1.66
N VAL A 78 -9.30 -12.69 1.79
CA VAL A 78 -9.60 -13.98 1.15
C VAL A 78 -10.77 -14.65 1.86
N GLN A 79 -10.76 -14.70 3.20
CA GLN A 79 -11.86 -15.27 3.99
C GLN A 79 -13.21 -14.61 3.69
N ALA A 80 -13.22 -13.28 3.53
CA ALA A 80 -14.42 -12.50 3.24
C ALA A 80 -14.91 -12.65 1.78
N CYS A 81 -14.08 -13.15 0.86
CA CYS A 81 -14.40 -13.21 -0.56
C CYS A 81 -15.26 -14.45 -0.89
N GLN A 82 -16.58 -14.32 -0.77
CA GLN A 82 -17.53 -15.41 -1.05
C GLN A 82 -17.53 -15.92 -2.50
N HIS A 83 -17.01 -15.13 -3.44
CA HIS A 83 -16.99 -15.45 -4.86
C HIS A 83 -15.65 -16.03 -5.31
N GLU A 84 -14.74 -16.33 -4.38
CA GLU A 84 -13.44 -16.96 -4.65
C GLU A 84 -12.58 -16.19 -5.67
N ALA A 85 -12.80 -14.87 -5.77
CA ALA A 85 -12.02 -14.00 -6.65
C ALA A 85 -10.61 -13.73 -6.09
N LEU A 86 -10.39 -14.01 -4.80
CA LEU A 86 -9.12 -13.88 -4.11
C LEU A 86 -8.75 -15.25 -3.52
N THR A 87 -7.50 -15.64 -3.69
CA THR A 87 -6.92 -16.86 -3.13
C THR A 87 -5.54 -16.58 -2.54
N TYR A 88 -5.04 -17.48 -1.72
CA TYR A 88 -3.72 -17.38 -1.10
C TYR A 88 -3.02 -18.75 -1.15
N GLU A 89 -1.76 -18.73 -1.55
CA GLU A 89 -0.89 -19.90 -1.62
C GLU A 89 0.53 -19.50 -1.21
N GLU A 90 1.19 -20.33 -0.40
CA GLU A 90 2.61 -20.21 -0.10
C GLU A 90 3.40 -21.23 -0.90
N LYS A 91 4.56 -20.83 -1.42
CA LYS A 91 5.45 -21.68 -2.22
C LYS A 91 6.89 -21.42 -1.82
N GLU A 92 7.66 -22.49 -1.66
CA GLU A 92 9.11 -22.39 -1.46
C GLU A 92 9.79 -22.04 -2.80
N VAL A 93 10.62 -21.01 -2.80
CA VAL A 93 11.34 -20.53 -3.99
C VAL A 93 12.81 -20.38 -3.65
N TRP A 94 13.68 -20.83 -4.54
CA TRP A 94 15.12 -20.59 -4.43
C TRP A 94 15.41 -19.11 -4.67
N VAL A 95 15.88 -18.41 -3.63
CA VAL A 95 16.32 -17.01 -3.71
C VAL A 95 17.83 -16.93 -3.51
N GLU A 96 18.51 -16.24 -4.43
CA GLU A 96 19.91 -15.84 -4.23
C GLU A 96 19.93 -14.84 -3.06
N ALA A 97 20.80 -15.09 -2.09
CA ALA A 97 20.75 -14.50 -0.75
C ALA A 97 21.10 -13.00 -0.73
N GLU A 98 20.16 -12.14 -1.13
CA GLU A 98 20.13 -10.71 -0.81
C GLU A 98 18.67 -10.26 -0.62
N GLU A 99 18.00 -10.79 0.40
CA GLU A 99 16.68 -10.30 0.76
C GLU A 99 16.80 -8.97 1.51
N GLN A 100 16.38 -7.87 0.88
CA GLN A 100 16.37 -6.56 1.51
C GLN A 100 15.39 -6.57 2.68
N VAL A 101 15.87 -6.19 3.87
CA VAL A 101 15.03 -5.99 5.06
C VAL A 101 13.95 -4.97 4.70
N LYS A 102 12.69 -5.42 4.63
CA LYS A 102 11.56 -4.53 4.39
C LYS A 102 11.38 -3.65 5.63
N PRO A 103 11.30 -2.32 5.49
CA PRO A 103 11.09 -1.44 6.62
C PRO A 103 9.75 -1.75 7.30
N ALA A 104 9.74 -1.73 8.63
CA ALA A 104 8.53 -1.92 9.41
C ALA A 104 7.52 -0.78 9.16
N GLU A 105 6.24 -1.01 9.46
CA GLU A 105 5.16 -0.04 9.25
C GLU A 105 5.45 1.33 9.89
N MET A 106 5.98 1.33 11.13
CA MET A 106 6.34 2.55 11.84
C MET A 106 7.42 3.35 11.09
N GLU A 107 8.47 2.67 10.60
CA GLU A 107 9.55 3.33 9.86
C GLU A 107 9.05 3.90 8.53
N LEU A 108 8.17 3.17 7.84
CA LEU A 108 7.52 3.63 6.61
C LEU A 108 6.71 4.90 6.84
N SER A 109 5.91 4.92 7.90
CA SER A 109 5.09 6.06 8.30
C SER A 109 5.94 7.28 8.67
N LEU A 110 6.97 7.09 9.49
CA LEU A 110 7.91 8.15 9.85
C LEU A 110 8.64 8.70 8.61
N LYS A 111 9.10 7.82 7.71
CA LYS A 111 9.73 8.22 6.45
C LYS A 111 8.80 9.07 5.59
N SER A 112 7.53 8.70 5.48
CA SER A 112 6.53 9.50 4.75
C SER A 112 6.35 10.89 5.35
N LEU A 113 6.30 11.00 6.69
CA LEU A 113 6.22 12.30 7.37
C LEU A 113 7.50 13.13 7.18
N ILE A 114 8.68 12.51 7.22
CA ILE A 114 9.97 13.17 6.94
C ILE A 114 9.96 13.73 5.52
N ASP A 115 9.50 12.94 4.54
CA ASP A 115 9.44 13.38 3.14
C ASP A 115 8.48 14.55 2.93
N LYS A 116 7.38 14.61 3.69
CA LYS A 116 6.34 15.64 3.58
C LYS A 116 6.67 16.93 4.35
N TYR A 117 7.31 16.81 5.53
CA TYR A 117 7.46 17.92 6.47
C TYR A 117 8.90 18.24 6.83
N GLY A 118 9.86 17.37 6.50
CA GLY A 118 11.26 17.46 6.91
C GLY A 118 11.53 16.87 8.29
N LEU A 119 12.73 16.31 8.46
CA LEU A 119 13.16 15.65 9.70
C LEU A 119 13.16 16.61 10.90
N GLU A 120 13.64 17.84 10.70
CA GLU A 120 13.74 18.83 11.77
C GLU A 120 12.36 19.17 12.36
N LYS A 121 11.37 19.43 11.50
CA LYS A 121 10.01 19.75 11.93
C LYS A 121 9.36 18.57 12.67
N LEU A 122 9.59 17.35 12.19
CA LEU A 122 9.08 16.14 12.83
C LEU A 122 9.70 15.95 14.22
N ALA A 123 11.03 16.02 14.33
CA ALA A 123 11.76 15.89 15.60
C ALA A 123 11.31 16.93 16.63
N ASN A 124 11.20 18.20 16.24
CA ASN A 124 10.72 19.28 17.10
C ASN A 124 9.28 19.06 17.57
N THR A 125 8.42 18.52 16.70
CA THR A 125 7.01 18.23 17.04
C THR A 125 6.93 17.11 18.07
N VAL A 126 7.67 16.02 17.88
CA VAL A 126 7.74 14.89 18.83
C VAL A 126 8.29 15.35 20.17
N ALA A 127 9.39 16.11 20.19
CA ALA A 127 9.97 16.65 21.42
C ALA A 127 8.98 17.52 22.21
N ARG A 128 8.22 18.38 21.51
CA ARG A 128 7.17 19.21 22.13
C ARG A 128 6.01 18.39 22.68
N MET A 129 5.63 17.29 22.02
CA MET A 129 4.58 16.39 22.50
C MET A 129 5.04 15.59 23.73
N ALA A 130 6.28 15.13 23.75
CA ALA A 130 6.86 14.38 24.87
C ALA A 130 6.96 15.22 26.16
N GLN A 131 7.11 16.54 26.07
CA GLN A 131 7.11 17.45 27.23
C GLN A 131 5.71 17.73 27.81
N LYS A 132 4.64 17.40 27.07
CA LYS A 132 3.25 17.58 27.49
C LYS A 132 2.59 16.28 27.94
N GLY A 133 3.31 15.16 27.84
CA GLY A 133 2.89 13.83 28.30
C GLY A 133 3.34 13.55 29.72
#